data_AF-A0A0X3PHG5-F1
#
_entry.id   AF-A0A0X3PHG5-F1
#
_cell.length_a   1.000
_cell.length_b   1.000
_cell.length_c   1.000
_cell.angle_alpha   90.00
_cell.angle_beta   90.00
_cell.angle_gamma   90.00
#
_symmetry.space_group_name_H-M   'P 1'
#
loop_
_entity.id
_entity.type
_entity.pdbx_description
1 polymer ?
#
loop_
_entity_poly.entity_id
_entity_poly.type
_entity_poly.pdbx_seq_one_letter_code
_entity_poly.pdbx_strand_id
1 'polypeptide(L)'
;YGMYFTRLDPYDANTNPMNVFRFSSVMLSGSFLIFCCLFLSVLSCDPEVKYKDYTSKEALLSSKTVILVEGRATCTNDELNDLYAVLGDTVVPVSRNLETDEFHVTFSDEHKKIPRGYYTVKFYDDEGYMLVRKAQSLGQPIQSIKPVFSVDVYHGGVWLRPWIHSETVALLTAALVGLGAVLTKNKIF
;
A
#
# COMPACT_ATOMS: atom_id res chain seq x y z
N TYR A 1 -11.90 46.61 38.84
CA TYR A 1 -12.17 46.93 40.25
C TYR A 1 -13.55 46.42 40.60
N GLY A 2 -13.65 45.51 41.58
CA GLY A 2 -14.94 45.09 42.14
C GLY A 2 -15.08 43.57 42.30
N MET A 3 -14.38 42.98 43.26
CA MET A 3 -14.79 41.69 43.84
C MET A 3 -15.66 41.98 45.06
N TYR A 4 -16.91 41.51 45.03
CA TYR A 4 -17.82 41.49 46.18
C TYR A 4 -17.86 40.09 46.82
N PHE A 5 -17.39 40.07 48.06
CA PHE A 5 -17.80 39.30 49.23
C PHE A 5 -19.01 38.34 49.13
N THR A 6 -18.85 37.08 49.52
CA THR A 6 -19.83 36.28 50.31
C THR A 6 -19.03 35.32 51.22
N ARG A 7 -18.99 35.62 52.52
CA ARG A 7 -19.87 35.13 53.60
C ARG A 7 -19.51 33.69 54.03
N LEU A 8 -18.90 33.63 55.21
CA LEU A 8 -18.61 32.43 56.00
C LEU A 8 -19.92 31.81 56.50
N ASP A 9 -20.10 30.51 56.26
CA ASP A 9 -20.96 29.66 57.08
C ASP A 9 -20.07 28.81 58.01
N PRO A 10 -20.41 28.72 59.31
CA PRO A 10 -19.64 27.95 60.29
C PRO A 10 -20.23 26.54 60.50
N TYR A 11 -19.39 25.71 61.13
CA TYR A 11 -19.77 24.57 61.97
C TYR A 11 -20.14 23.25 61.26
N ASP A 12 -19.18 22.32 61.19
CA ASP A 12 -19.25 21.17 62.11
C ASP A 12 -17.87 20.52 62.28
N ALA A 13 -17.55 20.21 63.54
CA ALA A 13 -16.25 19.81 64.02
C ALA A 13 -16.26 18.31 64.32
N ASN A 14 -16.23 17.44 63.29
CA ASN A 14 -15.93 16.03 63.55
C ASN A 14 -15.60 15.20 62.29
N THR A 15 -14.40 15.34 61.72
CA THR A 15 -13.84 14.27 60.86
C THR A 15 -12.32 14.31 60.85
N ASN A 16 -11.73 13.14 61.12
CA ASN A 16 -10.29 12.90 61.22
C ASN A 16 -9.48 13.46 60.03
N PRO A 17 -8.35 14.16 60.26
CA PRO A 17 -7.58 14.83 59.22
C PRO A 17 -6.77 13.89 58.30
N MET A 18 -6.85 12.57 58.49
CA MET A 18 -5.97 11.61 57.80
C MET A 18 -6.48 11.07 56.45
N ASN A 19 -7.74 11.33 56.06
CA ASN A 19 -8.29 10.82 54.80
C ASN A 19 -8.39 11.85 53.67
N VAL A 20 -8.16 13.14 53.95
CA VAL A 20 -8.27 14.20 52.92
C VAL A 20 -7.02 14.27 52.04
N PHE A 21 -5.84 13.95 52.59
CA PHE A 21 -4.58 14.04 51.85
C PHE A 21 -4.28 12.87 50.91
N ARG A 22 -4.99 11.74 51.03
CA ARG A 22 -4.80 10.58 50.15
C ARG A 22 -5.67 10.61 48.88
N PHE A 23 -6.69 11.48 48.85
CA PHE A 23 -7.63 11.61 47.74
C PHE A 23 -7.17 12.59 46.65
N SER A 24 -6.33 13.57 47.00
CA SER A 24 -5.88 14.60 46.05
C SER A 24 -4.82 14.09 45.06
N SER A 25 -3.90 13.23 45.49
CA SER A 25 -2.84 12.67 44.63
C SER A 25 -3.31 11.56 43.68
N VAL A 26 -4.33 10.78 44.06
CA VAL A 26 -4.91 9.73 43.21
C VAL A 26 -5.83 10.32 42.13
N MET A 27 -6.54 11.41 42.45
CA MET A 27 -7.40 12.12 41.49
C MET A 27 -6.58 12.90 40.43
N LEU A 28 -5.45 13.50 40.80
CA LEU A 28 -4.53 14.13 39.82
C LEU A 28 -3.83 13.10 38.91
N SER A 29 -3.54 11.90 39.42
CA SER A 29 -2.92 10.81 38.66
C SER A 29 -3.90 10.13 37.70
N GLY A 30 -5.17 9.97 38.10
CA GLY A 30 -6.21 9.35 37.27
C GLY A 30 -6.65 10.20 36.08
N SER A 31 -6.77 11.54 36.27
CA SER A 31 -7.15 12.45 35.18
C SER A 31 -6.08 12.59 34.09
N PHE A 32 -4.79 12.45 34.42
CA PHE A 32 -3.70 12.51 33.44
C PHE A 32 -3.64 11.26 32.54
N LEU A 33 -3.96 10.07 33.10
CA LEU A 33 -4.04 8.83 32.34
C LEU A 33 -5.26 8.78 31.41
N ILE A 34 -6.38 9.36 31.82
CA ILE A 34 -7.61 9.43 31.00
C ILE A 34 -7.46 10.46 29.87
N PHE A 35 -6.78 11.59 30.11
CA PHE A 35 -6.51 12.59 29.08
C PHE A 35 -5.49 12.08 28.05
N CYS A 36 -4.50 11.29 28.45
CA CYS A 36 -3.52 10.70 27.54
C CYS A 36 -4.16 9.68 26.57
N CYS A 37 -5.12 8.87 27.02
CA CYS A 37 -5.84 7.93 26.16
C CYS A 37 -6.75 8.60 25.12
N LEU A 38 -7.23 9.82 25.39
CA LEU A 38 -8.12 10.56 24.46
C LEU A 38 -7.35 11.28 23.34
N PHE A 39 -6.06 11.54 23.52
CA PHE A 39 -5.22 12.18 22.48
C PHE A 39 -4.61 11.21 21.48
N LEU A 40 -4.52 9.90 21.81
CA LEU A 40 -3.96 8.91 20.88
C LEU A 40 -4.93 8.47 19.77
N SER A 41 -6.23 8.71 19.92
CA SER A 41 -7.23 8.20 18.97
C SER A 41 -7.48 9.09 17.75
N VAL A 42 -6.75 10.21 17.58
CA VAL A 42 -7.07 11.23 16.57
C VAL A 42 -6.15 11.25 15.35
N LEU A 43 -5.18 10.33 15.25
CA LEU A 43 -4.22 10.29 14.13
C LEU A 43 -4.37 9.05 13.23
N SER A 44 -5.59 8.52 13.06
CA SER A 44 -5.83 7.54 12.00
C SER A 44 -6.22 8.28 10.73
N CYS A 45 -5.29 8.38 9.78
CA CYS A 45 -5.59 8.88 8.46
C CYS A 45 -6.34 7.79 7.66
N ASP A 46 -7.57 8.07 7.26
CA ASP A 46 -8.26 7.31 6.21
C ASP A 46 -8.08 8.08 4.88
N PRO A 47 -7.07 7.75 4.06
CA PRO A 47 -6.79 8.51 2.85
C PRO A 47 -7.88 8.31 1.78
N GLU A 48 -8.27 9.38 1.09
CA GLU A 48 -9.04 9.25 -0.15
C GLU A 48 -8.06 8.81 -1.26
N VAL A 49 -8.23 7.59 -1.76
CA VAL A 49 -7.31 6.98 -2.73
C VAL A 49 -7.97 6.88 -4.10
N LYS A 50 -7.34 7.50 -5.11
CA LYS A 50 -7.66 7.29 -6.52
C LYS A 50 -6.49 6.59 -7.17
N TYR A 51 -6.72 5.41 -7.75
CA TYR A 51 -5.67 4.61 -8.35
C TYR A 51 -5.99 4.22 -9.79
N LYS A 52 -4.94 3.87 -10.52
CA LYS A 52 -4.94 3.22 -11.82
C LYS A 52 -3.99 2.04 -11.75
N ASP A 53 -4.42 0.93 -12.31
CA ASP A 53 -3.66 -0.31 -12.36
C ASP A 53 -3.30 -0.66 -13.81
N TYR A 54 -2.04 -1.04 -14.01
CA TYR A 54 -1.56 -1.56 -15.27
C TYR A 54 -0.90 -2.90 -15.04
N THR A 55 -1.12 -3.81 -15.98
CA THR A 55 -0.48 -5.11 -15.96
C THR A 55 0.04 -5.48 -17.34
N SER A 56 1.25 -6.03 -17.38
CA SER A 56 1.84 -6.54 -18.61
C SER A 56 1.08 -7.77 -19.10
N LYS A 57 0.71 -7.82 -20.38
CA LYS A 57 -0.05 -8.94 -20.97
C LYS A 57 0.77 -9.81 -21.93
N GLU A 58 2.01 -9.46 -22.21
CA GLU A 58 2.80 -10.08 -23.28
C GLU A 58 4.09 -10.72 -22.75
N ALA A 59 4.30 -12.00 -23.04
CA ALA A 59 5.54 -12.73 -22.72
C ALA A 59 6.67 -12.50 -23.75
N LEU A 60 6.38 -11.78 -24.85
CA LEU A 60 7.33 -11.56 -25.94
C LEU A 60 8.41 -10.54 -25.60
N LEU A 61 8.02 -9.50 -24.87
CA LEU A 61 8.87 -8.33 -24.58
C LEU A 61 9.59 -8.45 -23.23
N SER A 62 9.12 -9.32 -22.34
CA SER A 62 9.65 -9.50 -21.00
C SER A 62 9.43 -10.95 -20.55
N SER A 63 10.36 -11.49 -19.74
CA SER A 63 10.22 -12.81 -19.10
C SER A 63 9.46 -12.77 -17.77
N LYS A 64 9.10 -11.57 -17.32
CA LYS A 64 8.42 -11.30 -16.05
C LYS A 64 7.12 -10.55 -16.28
N THR A 65 6.10 -10.89 -15.50
CA THR A 65 4.87 -10.11 -15.39
C THR A 65 5.14 -8.93 -14.47
N VAL A 66 4.76 -7.74 -14.92
CA VAL A 66 4.84 -6.51 -14.15
C VAL A 66 3.42 -6.05 -13.81
N ILE A 67 3.19 -5.76 -12.54
CA ILE A 67 1.98 -5.09 -12.03
C ILE A 67 2.41 -3.72 -11.52
N LEU A 68 1.86 -2.68 -12.13
CA LEU A 68 2.09 -1.30 -11.77
C LEU A 68 0.79 -0.75 -11.20
N VAL A 69 0.87 -0.16 -10.01
CA VAL A 69 -0.24 0.61 -9.43
C VAL A 69 0.26 2.03 -9.23
N GLU A 70 -0.43 2.97 -9.87
CA GLU A 70 -0.20 4.40 -9.72
C GLU A 70 -1.46 5.04 -9.15
N GLY A 71 -1.32 6.13 -8.42
CA GLY A 71 -2.48 6.81 -7.86
C GLY A 71 -2.12 8.08 -7.12
N ARG A 72 -3.13 8.64 -6.46
CA ARG A 72 -2.98 9.76 -5.54
C ARG A 72 -3.67 9.39 -4.23
N ALA A 73 -2.98 9.63 -3.12
CA ALA A 73 -3.49 9.40 -1.77
C ALA A 73 -3.35 10.69 -0.97
N THR A 74 -4.48 11.30 -0.61
CA THR A 74 -4.50 12.56 0.14
C THR A 74 -5.00 12.32 1.57
N CYS A 75 -4.32 12.91 2.55
CA CYS A 75 -4.75 12.91 3.94
C CYS A 75 -5.19 14.31 4.38
N THR A 76 -6.26 14.40 5.17
CA THR A 76 -6.84 15.68 5.59
C THR A 76 -6.02 16.39 6.68
N ASN A 77 -5.24 15.64 7.47
CA ASN A 77 -4.69 16.15 8.73
C ASN A 77 -3.15 16.09 8.85
N ASP A 78 -2.42 15.48 7.92
CA ASP A 78 -0.94 15.42 7.97
C ASP A 78 -0.31 14.92 6.66
N GLU A 79 1.00 15.12 6.52
CA GLU A 79 1.79 14.40 5.51
C GLU A 79 1.72 12.90 5.79
N LEU A 80 1.31 12.12 4.79
CA LEU A 80 1.40 10.66 4.88
C LEU A 80 2.88 10.26 4.99
N ASN A 81 3.21 9.34 5.90
CA ASN A 81 4.55 8.75 6.02
C ASN A 81 4.91 7.88 4.81
N ASP A 82 6.14 7.38 4.78
CA ASP A 82 6.58 6.40 3.79
C ASP A 82 5.71 5.14 3.87
N LEU A 83 5.23 4.69 2.70
CA LEU A 83 4.33 3.55 2.59
C LEU A 83 5.06 2.35 2.00
N TYR A 84 4.67 1.16 2.44
CA TYR A 84 5.16 -0.12 1.93
C TYR A 84 3.99 -0.91 1.38
N ALA A 85 4.14 -1.35 0.14
CA ALA A 85 3.12 -2.15 -0.51
C ALA A 85 3.53 -3.63 -0.46
N VAL A 86 2.56 -4.47 -0.16
CA VAL A 86 2.72 -5.92 -0.02
C VAL A 86 1.78 -6.59 -1.00
N LEU A 87 2.35 -7.48 -1.81
CA LEU A 87 1.61 -8.35 -2.73
C LEU A 87 2.06 -9.79 -2.50
N GLY A 88 1.18 -10.60 -1.88
CA GLY A 88 1.55 -11.94 -1.42
C GLY A 88 2.67 -11.88 -0.39
N ASP A 89 3.83 -12.44 -0.74
CA ASP A 89 5.03 -12.46 0.11
C ASP A 89 6.04 -11.35 -0.25
N THR A 90 5.82 -10.63 -1.35
CA THR A 90 6.74 -9.61 -1.84
C THR A 90 6.38 -8.26 -1.25
N VAL A 91 7.38 -7.59 -0.67
CA VAL A 91 7.25 -6.23 -0.11
C VAL A 91 8.11 -5.27 -0.91
N VAL A 92 7.52 -4.15 -1.33
CA VAL A 92 8.18 -3.11 -2.13
C VAL A 92 7.88 -1.74 -1.50
N PRO A 93 8.89 -0.87 -1.31
CA PRO A 93 8.65 0.51 -0.87
C PRO A 93 7.88 1.28 -1.95
N VAL A 94 6.96 2.14 -1.51
CA VAL A 94 6.14 2.96 -2.41
C VAL A 94 6.88 4.26 -2.69
N SER A 95 7.12 4.54 -3.96
CA SER A 95 7.69 5.82 -4.39
C SER A 95 6.59 6.86 -4.43
N ARG A 96 6.79 7.99 -3.76
CA ARG A 96 5.82 9.09 -3.68
C ARG A 96 6.41 10.40 -4.15
N ASN A 97 5.56 11.23 -4.74
CA ASN A 97 5.86 12.62 -5.03
C ASN A 97 5.21 13.49 -3.96
N LEU A 98 6.04 14.20 -3.19
CA LEU A 98 5.60 15.06 -2.08
C LEU A 98 4.85 16.32 -2.55
N GLU A 99 5.01 16.73 -3.81
CA GLU A 99 4.35 17.92 -4.35
C GLU A 99 2.95 17.61 -4.91
N THR A 100 2.77 16.43 -5.52
CA THR A 100 1.53 16.04 -6.21
C THR A 100 0.71 14.97 -5.48
N ASP A 101 1.20 14.48 -4.33
CA ASP A 101 0.66 13.35 -3.55
C ASP A 101 0.50 12.05 -4.37
N GLU A 102 1.20 11.97 -5.51
CA GLU A 102 1.15 10.83 -6.40
C GLU A 102 2.06 9.73 -5.89
N PHE A 103 1.58 8.50 -5.94
CA PHE A 103 2.34 7.33 -5.59
C PHE A 103 2.39 6.36 -6.75
N HIS A 104 3.50 5.63 -6.84
CA HIS A 104 3.62 4.52 -7.76
C HIS A 104 4.35 3.36 -7.09
N VAL A 105 3.89 2.14 -7.39
CA VAL A 105 4.53 0.91 -6.96
C VAL A 105 4.53 -0.09 -8.10
N THR A 106 5.66 -0.77 -8.26
CA THR A 106 5.85 -1.79 -9.29
C THR A 106 6.21 -3.12 -8.65
N PHE A 107 5.42 -4.15 -8.93
CA PHE A 107 5.75 -5.53 -8.63
C PHE A 107 6.18 -6.23 -9.91
N SER A 108 7.26 -7.02 -9.83
CA SER A 108 7.69 -7.84 -10.96
C SER A 108 8.02 -9.24 -10.48
N ASP A 109 7.43 -10.25 -11.12
CA ASP A 109 7.75 -11.64 -10.86
C ASP A 109 7.57 -12.49 -12.12
N GLU A 110 7.99 -13.74 -12.06
CA GLU A 110 7.85 -14.68 -13.18
C GLU A 110 6.38 -14.87 -13.60
N HIS A 111 6.15 -15.00 -14.91
CA HIS A 111 4.80 -15.21 -15.46
C HIS A 111 4.05 -16.41 -14.85
N LYS A 112 4.79 -17.42 -14.36
CA LYS A 112 4.20 -18.60 -13.71
C LYS A 112 3.66 -18.32 -12.31
N LYS A 113 4.26 -17.35 -11.59
CA LYS A 113 3.86 -17.01 -10.22
C LYS A 113 2.71 -16.02 -10.17
N ILE A 114 2.49 -15.27 -11.25
CA ILE A 114 1.37 -14.34 -11.41
C ILE A 114 0.43 -14.88 -12.50
N PRO A 115 -0.38 -15.92 -12.22
CA PRO A 115 -1.42 -16.39 -13.14
C PRO A 115 -2.53 -15.34 -13.31
N ARG A 116 -3.42 -15.56 -14.28
CA ARG A 116 -4.64 -14.73 -14.43
C ARG A 116 -5.46 -14.72 -13.13
N GLY A 117 -5.94 -13.55 -12.71
CA GLY A 117 -6.73 -13.43 -11.49
C GLY A 117 -6.74 -12.03 -10.90
N TYR A 118 -7.44 -11.90 -9.77
CA TYR A 118 -7.46 -10.68 -8.95
C TYR A 118 -6.36 -10.75 -7.90
N TYR A 119 -5.66 -9.63 -7.73
CA TYR A 119 -4.53 -9.45 -6.83
C TYR A 119 -4.80 -8.26 -5.92
N THR A 120 -4.91 -8.50 -4.61
CA THR A 120 -5.06 -7.43 -3.63
C THR A 120 -3.69 -6.96 -3.18
N VAL A 121 -3.32 -5.73 -3.58
CA VAL A 121 -2.14 -5.02 -3.09
C VAL A 121 -2.53 -4.32 -1.79
N LYS A 122 -1.78 -4.58 -0.72
CA LYS A 122 -2.02 -4.00 0.61
C LYS A 122 -0.94 -2.98 0.92
N PHE A 123 -1.34 -1.80 1.40
CA PHE A 123 -0.44 -0.74 1.77
C PHE A 123 -0.35 -0.64 3.29
N TYR A 124 0.87 -0.58 3.80
CA TYR A 124 1.22 -0.52 5.21
C TYR A 124 2.08 0.72 5.46
N ASP A 125 1.94 1.28 6.65
CA ASP A 125 2.86 2.26 7.23
C ASP A 125 4.12 1.57 7.77
N ASP A 126 5.06 2.35 8.31
CA ASP A 126 6.29 1.83 8.93
C ASP A 126 5.99 0.80 10.05
N GLU A 127 5.00 1.09 10.90
CA GLU A 127 4.61 0.21 12.00
C GLU A 127 4.03 -1.12 11.49
N GLY A 128 3.09 -1.04 10.54
CA GLY A 128 2.49 -2.20 9.88
C GLY A 128 3.53 -3.02 9.12
N TYR A 129 4.48 -2.39 8.43
CA TYR A 129 5.57 -3.07 7.75
C TYR A 129 6.42 -3.92 8.71
N MET A 130 6.77 -3.38 9.89
CA MET A 130 7.52 -4.13 10.90
C MET A 130 6.75 -5.37 11.39
N LEU A 131 5.43 -5.25 11.55
CA LEU A 131 4.57 -6.38 11.88
C LEU A 131 4.53 -7.42 10.75
N VAL A 132 4.45 -6.99 9.49
CA VAL A 132 4.43 -7.89 8.32
C VAL A 132 5.73 -8.70 8.26
N ARG A 133 6.89 -8.05 8.42
CA ARG A 133 8.19 -8.75 8.40
C ARG A 133 8.33 -9.74 9.54
N LYS A 134 7.81 -9.41 10.72
CA LYS A 134 7.76 -10.32 11.85
C LYS A 134 6.85 -11.52 11.57
N ALA A 135 5.66 -11.29 11.02
CA ALA A 135 4.72 -12.36 10.67
C ALA A 135 5.31 -13.31 9.61
N GLN A 136 5.96 -12.78 8.56
CA GLN A 136 6.66 -13.56 7.54
C GLN A 136 7.76 -14.43 8.15
N SER A 137 8.56 -13.85 9.06
CA SER A 137 9.64 -14.58 9.74
C SER A 137 9.12 -15.73 10.62
N LEU A 138 7.91 -15.60 11.17
CA LEU A 138 7.26 -16.60 12.00
C LEU A 138 6.36 -17.57 11.21
N GLY A 139 6.25 -17.41 9.88
CA GLY A 139 5.32 -18.19 9.05
C GLY A 139 3.84 -17.95 9.36
N GLN A 140 3.51 -16.80 9.96
CA GLN A 140 2.14 -16.42 10.29
C GLN A 140 1.45 -15.74 9.10
N PRO A 141 0.12 -15.88 8.96
CA PRO A 141 -0.60 -15.26 7.86
C PRO A 141 -0.60 -13.73 7.98
N ILE A 142 -0.12 -13.06 6.94
CA ILE A 142 -0.05 -11.58 6.81
C ILE A 142 -1.45 -10.93 6.87
N GLN A 143 -2.50 -11.71 6.63
CA GLN A 143 -3.90 -11.26 6.62
C GLN A 143 -4.39 -10.75 7.98
N SER A 144 -3.74 -11.12 9.09
CA SER A 144 -4.12 -10.66 10.43
C SER A 144 -3.74 -9.19 10.70
N ILE A 145 -2.89 -8.59 9.88
CA ILE A 145 -2.39 -7.22 10.07
C ILE A 145 -3.24 -6.27 9.24
N LYS A 146 -3.86 -5.29 9.90
CA LYS A 146 -4.72 -4.28 9.26
C LYS A 146 -3.86 -3.40 8.33
N PRO A 147 -4.15 -3.35 7.02
CA PRO A 147 -3.51 -2.40 6.12
C PRO A 147 -4.14 -1.00 6.27
N VAL A 148 -3.39 0.04 5.85
CA VAL A 148 -3.92 1.42 5.76
C VAL A 148 -4.99 1.47 4.68
N PHE A 149 -4.68 0.96 3.48
CA PHE A 149 -5.63 0.77 2.40
C PHE A 149 -5.23 -0.42 1.52
N SER A 150 -6.18 -0.90 0.72
CA SER A 150 -5.97 -2.02 -0.19
C SER A 150 -6.55 -1.72 -1.56
N VAL A 151 -5.83 -2.15 -2.60
CA VAL A 151 -6.19 -1.95 -4.00
C VAL A 151 -6.28 -3.31 -4.67
N ASP A 152 -7.40 -3.58 -5.33
CA ASP A 152 -7.59 -4.81 -6.10
C ASP A 152 -7.21 -4.57 -7.57
N VAL A 153 -6.28 -5.38 -8.07
CA VAL A 153 -5.77 -5.31 -9.44
C VAL A 153 -6.17 -6.55 -10.20
N TYR A 154 -6.70 -6.40 -11.40
CA TYR A 154 -7.06 -7.53 -12.24
C TYR A 154 -5.96 -7.83 -13.28
N HIS A 155 -5.37 -9.03 -13.20
CA HIS A 155 -4.45 -9.52 -14.22
C HIS A 155 -5.16 -10.47 -15.18
N GLY A 156 -5.29 -10.04 -16.45
CA GLY A 156 -5.93 -10.83 -17.51
C GLY A 156 -5.16 -12.08 -17.96
N GLY A 157 -3.97 -12.32 -17.41
CA GLY A 157 -3.07 -13.38 -17.85
C GLY A 157 -2.15 -12.91 -18.97
N VAL A 158 -1.08 -13.68 -19.15
CA VAL A 158 -0.06 -13.40 -20.16
C VAL A 158 -0.31 -14.27 -21.39
N TRP A 159 -0.33 -13.63 -22.55
CA TRP A 159 -0.38 -14.37 -23.81
C TRP A 159 1.01 -14.91 -24.15
N LEU A 160 1.07 -16.23 -24.33
CA LEU A 160 2.30 -16.95 -24.63
C LEU A 160 2.68 -16.78 -26.10
N ARG A 161 3.98 -16.65 -26.33
CA ARG A 161 4.62 -16.41 -27.63
C ARG A 161 4.12 -17.41 -28.70
N PRO A 162 3.72 -16.92 -29.89
CA PRO A 162 3.50 -17.81 -31.03
C PRO A 162 4.81 -18.50 -31.39
N TRP A 163 4.73 -19.77 -31.76
CA TRP A 163 5.91 -20.62 -32.03
C TRP A 163 6.82 -20.04 -33.13
N ILE A 164 6.26 -19.30 -34.08
CA ILE A 164 6.99 -18.70 -35.21
C ILE A 164 7.08 -17.19 -35.00
N HIS A 165 8.29 -16.63 -35.03
CA HIS A 165 8.51 -15.18 -34.92
C HIS A 165 8.13 -14.47 -36.21
N SER A 166 7.61 -13.25 -36.10
CA SER A 166 7.26 -12.41 -37.26
C SER A 166 8.47 -12.11 -38.15
N GLU A 167 9.67 -12.04 -37.56
CA GLU A 167 10.94 -11.92 -38.28
C GLU A 167 11.18 -13.09 -39.24
N THR A 168 10.98 -14.32 -38.77
CA THR A 168 11.15 -15.52 -39.60
C THR A 168 10.13 -15.55 -40.74
N VAL A 169 8.90 -15.13 -40.48
CA VAL A 169 7.86 -15.02 -41.52
C VAL A 169 8.24 -13.97 -42.55
N ALA A 170 8.72 -12.80 -42.13
CA ALA A 170 9.14 -11.73 -43.04
C ALA A 170 10.36 -12.13 -43.90
N LEU A 171 11.33 -12.83 -43.31
CA LEU A 171 12.50 -13.31 -44.02
C LEU A 171 12.12 -14.39 -45.03
N LEU A 172 11.24 -15.31 -44.64
CA LEU A 172 10.75 -16.37 -45.53
C LEU A 172 9.93 -15.80 -46.70
N THR A 173 9.07 -14.81 -46.46
CA THR A 173 8.31 -14.16 -47.55
C THR A 173 9.24 -13.38 -48.48
N ALA A 174 10.22 -12.65 -47.95
CA ALA A 174 11.23 -11.96 -48.76
C ALA A 174 12.06 -12.94 -49.61
N ALA A 175 12.48 -14.06 -49.02
CA ALA A 175 13.22 -15.11 -49.72
C ALA A 175 12.39 -15.74 -50.84
N LEU A 176 11.12 -16.05 -50.59
CA LEU A 176 10.21 -16.62 -51.60
C LEU A 176 9.97 -15.66 -52.76
N VAL A 177 9.73 -14.38 -52.49
CA VAL A 177 9.56 -13.35 -53.53
C VAL A 177 10.84 -13.16 -54.34
N GLY A 178 11.99 -13.09 -53.66
CA GLY A 178 13.29 -12.95 -54.32
C GLY A 178 13.62 -14.15 -55.21
N LEU A 179 13.42 -15.37 -54.72
CA LEU A 179 13.60 -16.59 -55.51
C LEU A 179 12.61 -16.64 -56.69
N GLY A 180 11.34 -16.31 -56.47
CA GLY A 180 10.34 -16.25 -57.53
C GLY A 180 10.70 -15.26 -58.65
N ALA A 181 11.23 -14.09 -58.29
CA ALA A 181 11.72 -13.10 -59.25
C ALA A 181 12.93 -13.61 -60.05
N VAL A 182 13.87 -14.32 -59.41
CA VAL A 182 15.04 -14.90 -60.11
C VAL A 182 14.64 -16.04 -61.04
N LEU A 183 13.72 -16.91 -60.61
CA LEU A 183 13.25 -18.04 -61.42
C LEU A 183 12.51 -17.59 -62.68
N THR A 184 11.63 -16.58 -62.56
CA THR A 184 10.92 -16.00 -63.72
C THR A 184 11.87 -15.28 -64.67
N LYS A 185 12.86 -14.54 -64.16
CA LYS A 185 13.90 -13.90 -64.97
C LYS A 185 14.76 -14.91 -65.73
N ASN A 186 15.12 -16.02 -65.09
CA ASN A 186 16.02 -17.02 -65.66
C ASN A 186 15.31 -18.01 -66.61
N LYS A 187 14.00 -17.86 -66.88
CA LYS A 187 13.20 -18.74 -67.77
C LYS A 187 13.43 -20.23 -67.51
N ILE A 188 13.47 -20.61 -66.23
CA ILE A 188 13.60 -22.03 -65.84
C ILE A 188 12.23 -22.74 -65.89
N PHE A 189 11.18 -22.02 -66.26
CA PHE A 189 9.87 -22.52 -66.70
C PHE A 189 9.42 -21.77 -67.96
#